data_AF-A0A2D4PII6-F1
#
_entry.id   AF-A0A2D4PII6-F1
#
_cell.length_a   1.000
_cell.length_b   1.000
_cell.length_c   1.000
_cell.angle_alpha   90.00
_cell.angle_beta   90.00
_cell.angle_gamma   90.00
#
_symmetry.space_group_name_H-M   'P 1'
#
loop_
_entity.id
_entity.type
_entity.pdbx_description
1 polymer ?
#
loop_
_entity_poly.entity_id
_entity_poly.type
_entity_poly.pdbx_seq_one_letter_code
_entity_poly.pdbx_strand_id
1 'polypeptide(L)'
;YGRVGKKSKKRWTLNTQLIREKEYTNKFKEELNYFVKENNNRVTTKQNIWDTMKAVIRGITISYNAKRNKEKYAQQNKLQQKIKELETPKYPKGFKIAKSDDNN
;
A
#
# COMPACT_ATOMS: atom_id res chain seq x y z
N TYR A 1 41.94 -1.91 -0.30
CA TYR A 1 40.82 -1.37 -1.11
C TYR A 1 39.62 -2.31 -1.02
N GLY A 2 38.62 -1.97 -0.21
CA GLY A 2 37.44 -2.82 0.00
C GLY A 2 36.51 -2.82 -1.22
N ARG A 3 36.11 -4.01 -1.69
CA ARG A 3 35.12 -4.16 -2.76
C ARG A 3 33.76 -3.67 -2.24
N VAL A 4 33.32 -2.51 -2.73
CA VAL A 4 31.95 -2.03 -2.54
C VAL A 4 31.02 -3.03 -3.23
N GLY A 5 30.31 -3.84 -2.45
CA GLY A 5 29.31 -4.75 -2.97
C GLY A 5 28.24 -3.97 -3.73
N LYS A 6 28.15 -4.16 -5.05
CA LYS A 6 27.08 -3.60 -5.88
C LYS A 6 25.74 -4.08 -5.30
N LYS A 7 24.93 -3.18 -4.74
CA LYS A 7 23.55 -3.48 -4.36
C LYS A 7 22.83 -3.99 -5.62
N SER A 8 22.28 -5.20 -5.55
CA SER A 8 21.52 -5.76 -6.66
C SER A 8 20.33 -4.85 -6.97
N LYS A 9 20.16 -4.50 -8.26
CA LYS A 9 18.98 -3.74 -8.68
C LYS A 9 17.76 -4.61 -8.42
N LYS A 10 16.93 -4.25 -7.43
CA LYS A 10 15.67 -4.95 -7.20
C LYS A 10 14.80 -4.74 -8.43
N ARG A 11 14.58 -5.82 -9.18
CA ARG A 11 13.65 -5.80 -10.31
C ARG A 11 12.25 -5.58 -9.76
N TRP A 12 11.56 -4.58 -10.30
CA TRP A 12 10.17 -4.36 -9.96
C TRP A 12 9.33 -5.56 -10.44
N THR A 13 8.46 -6.04 -9.57
CA THR A 13 7.57 -7.18 -9.85
C THR A 13 6.13 -6.73 -9.59
N LEU A 14 5.23 -7.02 -10.52
CA LEU A 14 3.81 -6.78 -10.35
C LEU A 14 3.24 -7.77 -9.33
N ASN A 15 2.50 -7.28 -8.34
CA ASN A 15 1.78 -8.14 -7.41
C ASN A 15 0.55 -8.73 -8.12
N THR A 16 0.56 -10.04 -8.35
CA THR A 16 -0.50 -10.76 -9.07
C THR A 16 -1.82 -10.81 -8.31
N GLN A 17 -1.81 -10.62 -6.99
CA GLN A 17 -3.05 -10.55 -6.20
C GLN A 17 -3.88 -9.31 -6.58
N LEU A 18 -3.24 -8.20 -6.95
CA LEU A 18 -3.92 -6.98 -7.37
C LEU A 18 -4.75 -7.20 -8.64
N ILE A 19 -4.28 -8.09 -9.52
CA ILE A 19 -4.98 -8.42 -10.77
C ILE A 19 -6.32 -9.13 -10.47
N ARG A 20 -6.46 -9.76 -9.30
CA ARG A 20 -7.71 -10.40 -8.85
C ARG A 20 -8.70 -9.40 -8.23
N GLU A 21 -8.25 -8.20 -7.85
CA GLU A 21 -9.10 -7.17 -7.26
C GLU A 21 -9.91 -6.47 -8.37
N LYS A 22 -11.24 -6.59 -8.32
CA LYS A 22 -12.14 -6.03 -9.36
C LYS A 22 -11.94 -4.54 -9.61
N GLU A 23 -11.71 -3.74 -8.55
CA GLU A 23 -11.48 -2.30 -8.68
C GLU A 23 -10.23 -2.00 -9.51
N TYR A 24 -9.13 -2.70 -9.23
CA TYR A 24 -7.89 -2.57 -9.98
C TYR A 24 -8.08 -3.03 -11.43
N THR A 25 -8.72 -4.17 -11.66
CA THR A 25 -8.99 -4.69 -13.01
C THR A 25 -9.86 -3.71 -13.83
N ASN A 26 -10.87 -3.09 -13.23
CA ASN A 26 -11.73 -2.14 -13.91
C ASN A 26 -10.99 -0.86 -14.30
N LYS A 27 -10.27 -0.24 -13.36
CA LYS A 27 -9.42 0.93 -13.65
C LYS A 27 -8.40 0.64 -14.73
N PHE A 28 -7.76 -0.53 -14.65
CA PHE A 28 -6.81 -0.98 -15.65
C PHE A 28 -7.44 -1.10 -17.03
N LYS A 29 -8.65 -1.68 -17.13
CA LYS A 29 -9.38 -1.80 -18.41
C LYS A 29 -9.78 -0.45 -18.98
N GLU A 30 -10.23 0.48 -18.14
CA GLU A 30 -10.60 1.84 -18.56
C GLU A 30 -9.40 2.60 -19.12
N GLU A 31 -8.30 2.63 -18.38
CA GLU A 31 -7.05 3.27 -18.80
C GLU A 31 -6.47 2.64 -20.07
N LEU A 32 -6.56 1.31 -20.19
CA LEU A 32 -6.11 0.60 -21.38
C LEU A 32 -6.99 0.91 -22.60
N ASN A 33 -8.32 0.92 -22.44
CA ASN A 33 -9.24 1.29 -23.52
C ASN A 33 -9.01 2.72 -23.98
N TYR A 34 -8.78 3.65 -23.04
CA TYR A 34 -8.41 5.02 -23.36
C TYR A 34 -7.09 5.08 -24.14
N PHE A 35 -6.05 4.39 -23.65
CA PHE A 35 -4.76 4.33 -24.32
C PHE A 35 -4.85 3.79 -25.76
N VAL A 36 -5.57 2.69 -25.97
CA VAL A 36 -5.75 2.09 -27.31
C VAL A 36 -6.52 3.03 -28.23
N LYS A 37 -7.56 3.72 -27.74
CA LYS A 37 -8.33 4.69 -28.52
C LYS A 37 -7.46 5.84 -29.02
N GLU A 38 -6.62 6.41 -28.15
CA GLU A 38 -5.76 7.56 -28.46
C GLU A 38 -4.53 7.19 -29.32
N ASN A 39 -4.05 5.95 -29.22
CA ASN A 39 -2.82 5.50 -29.88
C ASN A 39 -3.05 4.65 -31.12
N ASN A 40 -4.29 4.54 -31.63
CA ASN A 40 -4.60 3.81 -32.86
C ASN A 40 -4.16 4.53 -34.16
N ASN A 41 -3.15 5.38 -34.05
CA ASN A 41 -2.67 6.24 -35.12
C ASN A 41 -1.60 5.45 -35.90
N ARG A 42 -1.76 5.32 -37.22
CA ARG A 42 -0.86 4.53 -38.10
C ARG A 42 0.61 4.97 -38.09
N VAL A 43 0.93 6.08 -37.42
CA VAL A 43 2.26 6.69 -37.33
C VAL A 43 3.13 6.03 -36.25
N THR A 44 2.53 5.42 -35.23
CA THR A 44 3.27 4.91 -34.06
C THR A 44 3.71 3.46 -34.27
N THR A 45 5.01 3.20 -34.20
CA THR A 45 5.56 1.83 -34.29
C THR A 45 4.98 0.95 -33.17
N LYS A 46 4.60 -0.30 -33.50
CA LYS A 46 4.02 -1.27 -32.55
C LYS A 46 4.85 -1.44 -31.26
N GLN A 47 6.17 -1.34 -31.37
CA GLN A 47 7.09 -1.40 -30.24
C GLN A 47 6.85 -0.26 -29.24
N ASN A 48 6.72 0.98 -29.73
CA ASN A 48 6.47 2.15 -28.88
C ASN A 48 5.12 2.04 -28.19
N ILE A 49 4.10 1.50 -28.86
CA ILE A 49 2.79 1.25 -28.25
C ILE A 49 2.94 0.27 -27.07
N TRP A 50 3.66 -0.84 -27.26
CA TRP A 50 3.90 -1.82 -26.20
C TRP A 50 4.72 -1.25 -25.03
N ASP A 51 5.76 -0.47 -25.32
CA ASP A 51 6.60 0.16 -24.29
C ASP A 51 5.85 1.21 -23.48
N THR A 52 5.05 2.05 -24.14
CA THR A 52 4.19 3.03 -23.47
C THR A 52 3.11 2.35 -22.64
N MET A 53 2.46 1.31 -23.17
CA MET A 53 1.48 0.53 -22.40
C MET A 53 2.12 -0.06 -21.14
N LYS A 54 3.30 -0.66 -21.25
CA LYS A 54 4.08 -1.15 -20.10
C LYS A 54 4.41 -0.06 -19.07
N ALA A 55 4.62 1.18 -19.49
CA ALA A 55 4.87 2.31 -18.60
C ALA A 55 3.59 2.75 -17.87
N VAL A 56 2.47 2.87 -18.60
CA VAL A 56 1.14 3.20 -18.05
C VAL A 56 0.75 2.20 -16.97
N ILE A 57 0.86 0.90 -17.27
CA ILE A 57 0.52 -0.17 -16.33
C ILE A 57 1.33 -0.05 -15.03
N ARG A 58 2.65 0.19 -15.13
CA ARG A 58 3.51 0.39 -13.96
C ARG A 58 3.08 1.60 -13.15
N GLY A 59 2.77 2.71 -13.81
CA GLY A 59 2.29 3.94 -13.16
C GLY A 59 1.02 3.68 -12.35
N ILE A 60 0.03 3.02 -12.95
CA ILE A 60 -1.24 2.66 -12.29
C ILE A 60 -0.98 1.76 -11.08
N THR A 61 -0.17 0.70 -11.24
CA THR A 61 0.15 -0.21 -10.14
C THR A 61 0.86 0.50 -8.98
N ILE A 62 1.83 1.38 -9.27
CA ILE A 62 2.59 2.09 -8.24
C ILE A 62 1.67 3.04 -7.48
N SER A 63 0.87 3.84 -8.19
CA SER A 63 -0.10 4.77 -7.60
C SER A 63 -1.14 4.05 -6.74
N TYR A 64 -1.65 2.91 -7.21
CA TYR A 64 -2.60 2.09 -6.46
C TYR A 64 -1.99 1.56 -5.15
N ASN A 65 -0.77 1.00 -5.22
CA ASN A 65 -0.09 0.51 -4.02
C ASN A 65 0.28 1.64 -3.05
N ALA A 66 0.69 2.80 -3.56
CA ALA A 66 1.00 3.95 -2.71
C ALA A 66 -0.24 4.42 -1.93
N LYS A 67 -1.39 4.54 -2.60
CA LYS A 67 -2.67 4.84 -1.95
C LYS A 67 -3.01 3.81 -0.86
N ARG A 68 -2.97 2.52 -1.20
CA ARG A 68 -3.29 1.44 -0.27
C ARG A 68 -2.34 1.40 0.93
N ASN A 69 -1.05 1.63 0.72
CA ASN A 69 -0.08 1.67 1.81
C ASN A 69 -0.33 2.84 2.75
N LYS A 70 -0.68 4.01 2.21
CA LYS A 70 -1.08 5.18 3.01
C LYS A 70 -2.30 4.88 3.87
N GLU A 71 -3.33 4.24 3.30
CA GLU A 71 -4.54 3.84 4.02
C GLU A 71 -4.26 2.82 5.12
N LYS A 72 -3.48 1.78 4.82
CA LYS A 72 -3.07 0.77 5.81
C LYS A 72 -2.29 1.40 6.97
N TYR A 73 -1.35 2.30 6.67
CA TYR A 73 -0.57 2.98 7.69
C TYR A 73 -1.45 3.86 8.58
N ALA A 74 -2.42 4.58 8.00
CA ALA A 74 -3.38 5.37 8.76
C ALA A 74 -4.26 4.50 9.67
N GLN A 75 -4.72 3.35 9.19
CA GLN A 75 -5.48 2.39 10.00
C GLN A 75 -4.64 1.80 11.14
N GLN A 76 -3.39 1.41 10.87
CA GLN A 76 -2.47 0.92 11.88
C GLN A 76 -2.22 1.96 12.97
N ASN A 77 -1.96 3.21 12.59
CA ASN A 77 -1.76 4.29 13.57
C ASN A 77 -3.00 4.52 14.43
N LYS A 78 -4.21 4.49 13.83
CA LYS A 78 -5.47 4.58 14.60
C LYS A 78 -5.61 3.45 15.60
N LEU A 79 -5.34 2.21 15.20
CA LEU A 79 -5.41 1.05 16.09
C LEU A 79 -4.37 1.13 17.20
N GLN A 80 -3.14 1.55 16.89
CA GLN A 80 -2.08 1.75 17.89
C GLN A 80 -2.45 2.83 18.92
N GLN A 81 -3.03 3.95 18.47
CA GLN A 81 -3.55 4.97 19.38
C GLN A 81 -4.66 4.39 20.27
N LYS A 82 -5.57 3.61 19.68
CA LYS A 82 -6.65 3.02 20.45
C LYS A 82 -6.17 2.03 21.51
N ILE A 83 -5.18 1.20 21.18
CA ILE A 83 -4.53 0.30 22.13
C ILE A 83 -3.90 1.11 23.27
N LYS A 84 -3.15 2.17 22.95
CA LYS A 84 -2.51 3.02 23.96
C LYS A 84 -3.51 3.67 24.93
N GLU A 85 -4.66 4.13 24.43
CA GLU A 85 -5.77 4.66 25.26
C GLU A 85 -6.39 3.59 26.18
N LEU A 86 -6.49 2.35 25.71
CA LEU A 86 -7.06 1.25 26.50
C LEU A 86 -6.05 0.69 27.51
N GLU A 87 -4.76 0.73 27.18
CA GLU A 87 -3.65 0.34 28.07
C GLU A 87 -3.35 1.39 29.13
N THR A 88 -3.72 2.67 28.94
CA THR A 88 -3.66 3.63 30.04
C THR A 88 -4.56 3.17 31.17
N PRO A 89 -4.01 2.84 32.35
CA PRO A 89 -4.79 2.27 33.43
C PRO A 89 -5.87 3.25 33.88
N LYS A 90 -7.10 2.77 34.05
CA LYS A 90 -8.23 3.51 34.66
C LYS A 90 -7.98 3.94 36.11
N TYR A 91 -6.85 3.57 36.70
CA TYR A 91 -6.48 3.92 38.06
C TYR A 91 -5.28 4.86 38.04
N PRO A 92 -5.38 6.03 38.69
CA PRO A 92 -4.24 6.93 38.81
C PRO A 92 -3.11 6.22 39.58
N LYS A 93 -1.87 6.48 39.14
CA LYS A 93 -0.66 6.04 39.85
C LYS A 93 -0.71 6.63 41.26
N GLY A 94 -1.06 5.79 42.25
CA GLY A 94 -1.31 6.19 43.64
C GLY A 94 -2.57 5.61 44.27
N PHE A 95 -3.42 4.88 43.55
CA PHE A 95 -4.58 4.22 44.16
C PHE A 95 -4.14 3.07 45.07
N LYS A 96 -4.04 3.34 46.37
CA LYS A 96 -3.90 2.29 47.40
C LYS A 96 -5.26 1.60 47.51
N ILE A 97 -5.32 0.35 47.09
CA ILE A 97 -6.43 -0.53 47.44
C ILE A 97 -6.35 -0.68 48.96
N ALA A 98 -7.26 -0.02 49.69
CA ALA A 98 -7.47 -0.35 51.10
C ALA A 98 -7.86 -1.82 51.13
N LYS A 99 -7.07 -2.66 51.80
CA LYS A 99 -7.49 -4.02 52.10
C LYS A 99 -8.79 -3.89 52.90
N SER A 100 -9.87 -4.50 52.41
CA SER A 100 -11.02 -4.76 53.27
C SER A 100 -10.53 -5.72 54.35
N ASP A 101 -10.54 -5.24 55.59
CA ASP A 101 -10.46 -6.12 56.75
C ASP A 101 -11.82 -6.82 56.85
N ASP A 102 -12.01 -7.85 56.02
CA ASP A 102 -13.12 -8.78 56.17
C ASP A 102 -12.77 -9.74 57.32
N ASN A 103 -12.97 -9.23 58.53
CA ASN A 103 -12.97 -9.99 59.77
C ASN A 103 -14.39 -9.91 60.35
N ASN A 104 -15.25 -10.84 59.94
CA ASN A 104 -16.26 -11.53 60.75
C ASN A 104 -16.97 -12.60 59.91
#